data_AF-A0A7C4MB82-F1
#
_entry.id   AF-A0A7C4MB82-F1
#
_cell.length_a   1.000
_cell.length_b   1.000
_cell.length_c   1.000
_cell.angle_alpha   90.00
_cell.angle_beta   90.00
_cell.angle_gamma   90.00
#
_symmetry.space_group_name_H-M   'P 1'
#
loop_
_entity.id
_entity.type
_entity.pdbx_description
1 polymer ?
#
loop_
_entity_poly.entity_id
_entity_poly.type
_entity_poly.pdbx_seq_one_letter_code
_entity_poly.pdbx_strand_id
1 'polypeptide(L)' 'MSILVLEKILAELEITLGEDEKKLLYGELLRCFGIIGGYGECERLEKLWNDPVYNREIRRYIEAWIEFRKKRKTVEAYA' A
#
# COMPACT_ATOMS: atom_id res chain seq x y z
N MET A 1 -15.45 1.98 4.10
CA MET A 1 -14.56 3.08 3.66
C MET A 1 -13.51 2.47 2.75
N SER A 2 -13.36 3.03 1.54
CA SER A 2 -13.06 2.29 0.31
C SER A 2 -11.61 1.77 0.18
N ILE A 3 -11.35 0.60 0.77
CA ILE A 3 -10.16 -0.24 0.52
C ILE A 3 -10.09 -0.75 -0.94
N LEU A 4 -11.16 -0.61 -1.71
CA LEU A 4 -11.29 -1.12 -3.09
C LEU A 4 -10.18 -0.67 -4.05
N VAL A 5 -9.70 0.57 -3.92
CA VAL A 5 -8.58 1.08 -4.75
C VAL A 5 -7.30 0.33 -4.41
N LEU A 6 -6.99 0.16 -3.13
CA LEU A 6 -5.83 -0.61 -2.69
C LEU A 6 -5.96 -2.07 -3.13
N GLU A 7 -7.14 -2.68 -3.03
CA GLU A 7 -7.35 -4.06 -3.49
C GLU A 7 -7.12 -4.22 -4.98
N LYS A 8 -7.55 -3.25 -5.79
CA LYS A 8 -7.28 -3.24 -7.23
C LYS A 8 -5.78 -3.16 -7.51
N ILE A 9 -5.07 -2.24 -6.83
CA ILE A 9 -3.61 -2.11 -6.94
C ILE A 9 -2.91 -3.42 -6.55
N LEU A 10 -3.30 -4.02 -5.42
CA LEU A 10 -2.72 -5.27 -4.95
C LEU A 10 -3.00 -6.43 -5.91
N ALA A 11 -4.20 -6.49 -6.50
CA ALA A 11 -4.56 -7.48 -7.51
C ALA A 11 -3.73 -7.32 -8.79
N GLU A 12 -3.51 -6.09 -9.27
CA GLU A 12 -2.63 -5.81 -10.42
C GLU A 12 -1.16 -6.18 -10.15
N LEU A 13 -0.74 -6.15 -8.89
CA LEU A 13 0.59 -6.56 -8.47
C LEU A 13 0.68 -8.04 -8.09
N GLU A 14 -0.41 -8.81 -8.24
CA GLU A 14 -0.51 -10.22 -7.82
C GLU A 14 -0.16 -10.45 -6.33
N ILE A 15 -0.40 -9.42 -5.50
CA ILE A 15 -0.13 -9.45 -4.06
C ILE A 15 -1.41 -9.76 -3.29
N THR A 16 -1.32 -10.75 -2.41
CA THR A 16 -2.38 -11.03 -1.43
C THR A 16 -1.91 -10.64 -0.02
N LEU A 17 -2.68 -9.80 0.66
CA LEU A 17 -2.44 -9.36 2.04
C LEU A 17 -3.67 -9.63 2.90
N GLY A 18 -3.46 -9.90 4.19
CA GLY A 18 -4.56 -9.98 5.16
C GLY A 18 -5.23 -8.62 5.39
N GLU A 19 -6.43 -8.60 5.96
CA GLU A 19 -7.19 -7.35 6.19
C GLU A 19 -6.42 -6.33 7.06
N ASP A 20 -5.74 -6.79 8.11
CA ASP A 20 -4.88 -5.94 8.94
C ASP A 20 -3.68 -5.36 8.18
N GLU A 21 -3.06 -6.18 7.33
CA GLU A 21 -1.93 -5.75 6.50
C GLU A 21 -2.38 -4.74 5.44
N LYS A 22 -3.56 -4.93 4.85
CA LYS A 22 -4.18 -3.96 3.93
C LYS A 22 -4.41 -2.62 4.63
N LYS A 23 -4.97 -2.61 5.85
CA LYS A 23 -5.20 -1.37 6.62
C LYS A 23 -3.89 -0.65 6.96
N LEU A 24 -2.86 -1.41 7.36
CA LEU A 24 -1.53 -0.86 7.65
C LEU A 24 -0.88 -0.26 6.40
N LEU A 25 -0.86 -1.02 5.30
CA LEU A 25 -0.29 -0.57 4.03
C LEU A 25 -1.02 0.68 3.51
N TYR A 26 -2.36 0.70 3.62
CA TYR A 26 -3.16 1.87 3.25
C TYR A 26 -2.75 3.11 4.04
N GLY A 27 -2.69 3.01 5.37
CA GLY A 27 -2.31 4.14 6.22
C GLY A 27 -0.89 4.64 5.97
N GLU A 28 0.05 3.72 5.74
CA GLU A 28 1.44 4.03 5.41
C GLU A 28 1.57 4.69 4.03
N LEU A 29 0.85 4.20 3.01
CA LEU A 29 0.79 4.81 1.68
C LEU A 29 0.24 6.24 1.76
N LEU A 30 -0.88 6.45 2.47
CA LEU A 30 -1.44 7.77 2.64
C LEU A 30 -0.44 8.73 3.31
N ARG A 31 0.31 8.25 4.31
CA ARG A 31 1.32 9.03 5.02
C ARG A 31 2.51 9.37 4.13
N CYS A 32 3.04 8.37 3.42
CA CYS A 32 4.24 8.49 2.60
C CYS A 32 4.01 9.43 1.40
N PHE A 33 2.84 9.35 0.78
CA PHE A 33 2.47 10.19 -0.37
C PHE A 33 1.76 11.50 0.02
N GLY A 34 1.70 11.83 1.31
CA GLY A 34 1.11 13.10 1.79
C GLY A 34 -0.39 13.24 1.51
N ILE A 35 -1.10 12.12 1.40
CA ILE A 35 -2.53 12.07 1.07
C ILE A 35 -3.41 12.27 2.32
N ILE A 36 -2.82 12.14 3.53
CA ILE A 36 -3.51 12.24 4.82
C ILE A 36 -4.25 13.58 5.00
N GLY A 37 -5.49 13.48 5.51
CA GLY A 37 -6.21 14.60 6.12
C GLY A 37 -7.16 15.36 5.20
N GLY A 38 -7.39 14.87 3.98
CA GLY A 38 -8.37 15.43 3.03
C GLY A 38 -9.55 14.49 2.77
N TYR A 39 -10.72 15.03 2.44
CA TYR A 39 -11.81 14.25 1.84
C TYR A 39 -11.33 13.73 0.46
N GLY A 40 -11.44 12.41 0.20
CA GLY A 40 -11.05 11.81 -1.10
C GLY A 40 -9.66 11.16 -1.15
N GLU A 41 -9.16 10.63 -0.03
CA GLU A 41 -7.89 9.89 0.03
C GLU A 41 -7.80 8.75 -0.99
N CYS A 42 -8.90 8.02 -1.19
CA CYS A 42 -8.98 6.94 -2.18
C CYS A 42 -8.87 7.47 -3.62
N GLU A 43 -9.56 8.56 -3.96
CA GLU A 43 -9.47 9.17 -5.30
C GLU A 43 -8.08 9.73 -5.58
N ARG A 44 -7.43 10.32 -4.58
CA ARG A 44 -6.04 10.78 -4.70
C ARG A 44 -5.09 9.63 -4.92
N LEU A 45 -5.23 8.55 -4.17
CA LEU A 45 -4.42 7.34 -4.37
C LEU A 45 -4.65 6.75 -5.76
N GLU A 46 -5.90 6.69 -6.22
CA GLU A 46 -6.24 6.22 -7.58
C GLU A 46 -5.64 7.13 -8.67
N LYS A 47 -5.70 8.45 -8.50
CA LYS A 47 -5.06 9.40 -9.43
C LYS A 47 -3.55 9.22 -9.48
N LEU A 48 -2.89 9.04 -8.33
CA LEU A 48 -1.46 8.79 -8.27
C LEU A 48 -1.11 7.42 -8.88
N TRP A 49 -1.96 6.41 -8.70
CA TRP A 49 -1.75 5.10 -9.34
C TRP A 49 -1.87 5.14 -10.86
N ASN A 50 -2.75 5.98 -11.40
CA ASN A 50 -2.90 6.17 -12.85
C ASN A 50 -1.80 7.05 -13.46
N ASP A 51 -1.06 7.81 -12.66
CA ASP A 51 0.07 8.59 -13.14
C ASP A 51 1.31 7.69 -13.31
N PRO A 52 1.96 7.65 -14.49
CA PRO A 52 3.05 6.71 -14.76
C PRO A 52 4.30 6.93 -13.88
N VAL A 53 4.53 8.15 -13.38
CA VAL A 53 5.66 8.44 -12.48
C VAL A 53 5.35 7.92 -11.09
N TYR A 54 4.18 8.25 -10.57
CA TYR A 54 3.77 7.83 -9.23
C TYR A 54 3.43 6.34 -9.16
N ASN A 55 2.90 5.74 -10.23
CA ASN A 55 2.64 4.30 -10.32
C ASN A 55 3.90 3.48 -9.99
N ARG A 56 5.03 3.85 -10.60
CA ARG A 56 6.31 3.17 -10.40
C ARG A 56 6.80 3.30 -8.97
N GLU A 57 6.64 4.47 -8.36
CA GLU A 57 7.06 4.73 -6.98
C GLU A 57 6.14 4.04 -5.97
N ILE A 58 4.82 4.04 -6.19
CA ILE A 58 3.84 3.30 -5.38
C ILE A 58 4.13 1.80 -5.45
N ARG A 59 4.35 1.24 -6.65
CA ARG A 59 4.71 -0.17 -6.83
C ARG A 59 5.97 -0.51 -6.04
N ARG A 60 7.05 0.27 -6.21
CA ARG A 60 8.31 0.08 -5.48
C ARG A 60 8.13 0.14 -3.97
N TYR A 61 7.33 1.08 -3.50
CA TYR A 61 7.03 1.22 -2.08
C TYR A 61 6.30 -0.02 -1.53
N ILE A 62 5.26 -0.48 -2.24
CA ILE A 62 4.48 -1.67 -1.84
C ILE A 62 5.39 -2.91 -1.80
N GLU A 63 6.21 -3.12 -2.83
CA GLU A 63 7.16 -4.24 -2.88
C GLU A 63 8.15 -4.20 -1.70
N ALA A 64 8.78 -3.04 -1.45
CA ALA A 64 9.71 -2.87 -0.34
C ALA A 64 9.04 -3.05 1.03
N TRP A 65 7.79 -2.57 1.18
CA TRP A 65 7.02 -2.73 2.40
C TRP A 65 6.73 -4.21 2.69
N ILE A 66 6.38 -4.98 1.66
CA ILE A 66 6.12 -6.42 1.78
C ILE A 66 7.40 -7.17 2.13
N GLU A 67 8.51 -6.87 1.47
CA GLU A 67 9.81 -7.46 1.79
C GLU A 67 10.21 -7.17 3.24
N PHE A 68 10.02 -5.92 3.70
CA PHE A 68 10.28 -5.51 5.08
C PHE A 68 9.40 -6.30 6.06
N ARG A 69 8.11 -6.46 5.76
CA ARG A 69 7.17 -7.22 6.60
C ARG A 69 7.47 -8.70 6.63
N LYS A 70 7.84 -9.32 5.50
CA LYS A 70 8.29 -10.71 5.44
C LYS A 70 9.53 -10.92 6.32
N LYS A 71 10.53 -10.04 6.21
CA LYS A 71 11.74 -10.07 7.05
C LYS A 71 11.41 -9.95 8.53
N ARG A 72 10.50 -9.04 8.90
CA ARG A 72 10.05 -8.88 10.29
C ARG A 72 9.31 -10.11 10.83
N LYS A 73 8.42 -10.72 10.05
CA LYS A 73 7.73 -11.97 10.44
C LYS A 73 8.72 -13.11 10.70
N THR A 74 9.80 -13.23 9.91
CA THR A 74 10.85 -14.22 10.16
C THR A 74 11.69 -13.94 11.42
N VAL A 75 11.91 -12.68 11.77
CA VAL A 75 12.65 -12.30 12.98
C VAL A 75 11.79 -12.49 14.24
N GLU A 76 10.50 -12.15 14.17
CA GLU A 76 9.54 -12.37 15.28
C GLU A 76 9.18 -13.85 15.49
N ALA A 77 9.40 -14.72 14.50
CA ALA A 77 9.22 -16.17 14.64
C ALA A 77 10.41 -16.89 15.33
N TYR A 78 11.52 -16.19 15.54
CA TYR A 78 12.75 -16.71 16.16
C TYR A 78 13.12 -16.02 17.48
N ALA A 79 12.27 -15.10 17.98
CA ALA A 79 12.41 -14.42 19.26
C ALA A 79 11.44 -14.99 20.30
#